data_AF-A0A351KBB1-F1
#
_entry.id   AF-A0A351KBB1-F1
#
_cell.length_a   1.000
_cell.length_b   1.000
_cell.length_c   1.000
_cell.angle_alpha   90.00
_cell.angle_beta   90.00
_cell.angle_gamma   90.00
#
_symmetry.space_group_name_H-M   'P 1'
#
loop_
_entity.id
_entity.type
_entity.pdbx_description
1 polymer ?
#
loop_
_entity_poly.entity_id
_entity_poly.type
_entity_poly.pdbx_seq_one_letter_code
_entity_poly.pdbx_strand_id
1 'polypeptide(L)'
;MGSTDADLAEIDLSDVDPFWSGPMVDRYAGFATLRREDPIRFFAEVGNDFIPAGPGYWAITRHADVIEASRHPEWFCSGEGTNIPDLPPEFREFFGSMISMDDPRHARLRKVVSA
;
A
#
# COMPACT_ATOMS: atom_id res chain seq x y z
N MET A 1 6.21 18.69 -23.24
CA MET A 1 7.16 19.27 -22.25
C MET A 1 6.58 19.03 -20.88
N GLY A 2 7.09 18.15 -20.02
CA GLY A 2 8.21 17.22 -20.14
C GLY A 2 7.89 16.01 -19.26
N SER A 3 8.27 14.82 -19.73
CA SER A 3 8.40 13.65 -18.87
C SER A 3 9.88 13.37 -18.87
N THR A 4 10.61 14.03 -17.98
CA THR A 4 11.88 13.47 -17.56
C THR A 4 11.47 12.31 -16.67
N ASP A 5 11.74 11.08 -17.10
CA ASP A 5 11.57 9.92 -16.24
C ASP A 5 12.32 10.16 -14.92
N ALA A 6 11.69 9.87 -13.79
CA ALA A 6 12.37 9.94 -12.51
C ALA A 6 13.47 8.88 -12.46
N ASP A 7 14.61 9.18 -11.84
CA ASP A 7 15.66 8.20 -11.61
C ASP A 7 15.16 7.15 -10.62
N LEU A 8 15.22 5.86 -10.99
CA LEU A 8 14.77 4.75 -10.15
C LEU A 8 15.47 4.73 -8.79
N ALA A 9 16.73 5.18 -8.71
CA ALA A 9 17.49 5.21 -7.47
C ALA A 9 17.02 6.30 -6.49
N GLU A 10 16.38 7.36 -7.00
CA GLU A 10 15.90 8.50 -6.21
C GLU A 10 14.44 8.33 -5.74
N ILE A 11 13.73 7.32 -6.24
CA ILE A 11 12.34 7.07 -5.84
C ILE A 11 12.33 6.40 -4.47
N ASP A 12 11.74 7.08 -3.49
CA ASP A 12 11.36 6.53 -2.20
C ASP A 12 9.86 6.77 -1.95
N LEU A 13 9.07 5.69 -1.91
CA LEU A 13 7.63 5.77 -1.64
C LEU A 13 7.31 5.94 -0.15
N SER A 14 8.31 5.81 0.74
CA SER A 14 8.14 6.06 2.17
C SER A 14 8.39 7.53 2.55
N ASP A 15 8.89 8.33 1.61
CA ASP A 15 9.20 9.74 1.85
C ASP A 15 7.96 10.62 1.70
N VAL A 16 7.54 11.29 2.78
CA VAL A 16 6.41 12.22 2.75
C VAL A 16 6.77 13.51 1.99
N ASP A 17 8.02 13.97 2.08
CA ASP A 17 8.49 15.21 1.46
C ASP A 17 9.91 15.02 0.89
N PRO A 18 10.07 14.94 -0.46
CA PRO A 18 9.21 15.61 -1.44
C PRO A 18 8.16 14.75 -2.14
N PHE A 19 8.16 13.42 -2.00
CA PHE A 19 7.37 12.57 -2.91
C PHE A 19 5.86 12.79 -2.74
N TRP A 20 5.32 12.63 -1.52
CA TRP A 20 3.88 12.74 -1.26
C TRP A 20 3.37 14.17 -1.03
N SER A 21 4.24 15.12 -0.68
CA SER A 21 3.94 16.55 -0.54
C SER A 21 4.07 17.30 -1.88
N GLY A 22 4.93 16.82 -2.78
CA GLY A 22 5.33 17.50 -4.00
C GLY A 22 4.31 17.44 -5.13
N PRO A 23 4.64 17.99 -6.30
CA PRO A 23 3.76 18.01 -7.47
C PRO A 23 3.29 16.62 -7.92
N MET A 24 2.03 16.52 -8.35
CA MET A 24 1.49 15.25 -8.87
C MET A 24 2.24 14.74 -10.10
N VAL A 25 2.79 15.64 -10.93
CA VAL A 25 3.56 15.28 -12.12
C VAL A 25 4.80 14.45 -11.78
N ASP A 26 5.47 14.75 -10.67
CA ASP A 26 6.67 14.05 -10.23
C ASP A 26 6.30 12.64 -9.71
N ARG A 27 5.19 12.52 -8.98
CA ARG A 27 4.65 11.21 -8.57
C ARG A 27 4.28 10.35 -9.77
N TYR A 28 3.66 10.94 -10.80
CA TYR A 28 3.32 10.21 -12.02
C TYR A 28 4.57 9.73 -12.76
N ALA A 29 5.62 10.55 -12.83
CA ALA A 29 6.91 10.16 -13.39
C ALA A 29 7.54 9.02 -12.57
N GLY A 30 7.56 9.13 -11.23
CA GLY A 30 8.05 8.08 -10.34
C GLY A 30 7.33 6.74 -10.53
N PHE A 31 6.00 6.74 -10.49
CA PHE A 31 5.22 5.53 -10.74
C PHE A 31 5.36 5.00 -12.18
N ALA A 32 5.62 5.86 -13.17
CA ALA A 32 5.90 5.42 -14.54
C ALA A 32 7.24 4.68 -14.62
N THR A 33 8.30 5.21 -14.00
CA THR A 33 9.61 4.55 -13.88
C THR A 33 9.48 3.21 -13.15
N LEU A 34 8.83 3.17 -11.98
CA LEU A 34 8.63 1.92 -11.23
C LEU A 34 7.94 0.84 -12.09
N ARG A 35 6.83 1.17 -12.76
CA ARG A 35 6.11 0.20 -13.61
C ARG A 35 6.98 -0.35 -14.76
N ARG A 36 7.86 0.48 -15.31
CA ARG A 36 8.71 0.15 -16.44
C ARG A 36 9.90 -0.71 -16.02
N GLU A 37 10.56 -0.36 -14.91
CA GLU A 37 11.89 -0.86 -14.58
C GLU A 37 11.90 -1.81 -13.37
N ASP A 38 11.14 -1.51 -12.32
CA ASP A 38 11.14 -2.27 -11.06
C ASP A 38 9.72 -2.28 -10.44
N PRO A 39 8.80 -3.05 -11.03
CA PRO A 39 7.36 -2.92 -10.79
C PRO A 39 6.90 -3.46 -9.44
N ILE A 40 7.72 -4.31 -8.82
CA ILE A 40 7.51 -4.94 -7.51
C ILE A 40 8.79 -4.68 -6.71
N ARG A 41 8.80 -3.57 -5.98
CA ARG A 41 9.98 -3.06 -5.28
C ARG A 41 9.73 -2.98 -3.78
N PHE A 42 10.73 -3.37 -3.00
CA PHE A 42 10.68 -3.25 -1.55
C PHE A 42 11.10 -1.85 -1.08
N PHE A 43 10.38 -1.30 -0.12
CA PHE A 43 10.66 -0.03 0.54
C PHE A 43 10.69 -0.23 2.06
N ALA A 44 11.65 0.41 2.72
CA ALA A 44 11.69 0.45 4.18
C ALA A 44 10.61 1.40 4.71
N GLU A 45 9.97 1.06 5.82
CA GLU A 45 9.05 1.97 6.50
C GLU A 45 9.80 3.04 7.27
N VAL A 46 9.18 4.21 7.39
CA VAL A 46 9.65 5.29 8.27
C VAL A 46 8.72 5.36 9.48
N GLY A 47 9.27 5.09 10.66
CA GLY A 47 8.55 5.23 11.93
C GLY A 47 8.43 6.69 12.38
N ASN A 48 7.65 6.93 13.42
CA ASN A 48 7.53 8.20 14.12
C ASN A 48 7.47 7.97 15.65
N ASP A 49 7.29 9.05 16.42
CA ASP A 49 7.28 9.01 17.89
C ASP A 49 6.18 8.11 18.50
N PHE A 50 5.15 7.77 17.72
CA PHE A 50 4.00 6.98 18.16
C PHE A 50 3.98 5.55 17.59
N ILE A 51 4.56 5.35 16.40
CA ILE A 51 4.56 4.06 15.70
C ILE A 51 5.99 3.78 15.20
N PRO A 52 6.66 2.72 15.69
CA PRO A 52 8.00 2.37 15.23
C PRO A 52 7.99 1.97 13.75
N ALA A 53 9.14 2.06 13.09
CA ALA A 53 9.28 1.56 11.72
C ALA A 53 9.02 0.04 11.70
N GLY A 54 8.11 -0.39 10.84
CA GLY A 54 7.86 -1.80 10.57
C GLY A 54 8.96 -2.44 9.71
N PRO A 55 8.77 -3.71 9.30
CA PRO A 55 9.74 -4.44 8.51
C PRO A 55 9.89 -3.89 7.08
N GLY A 56 9.04 -2.96 6.62
CA GLY A 56 8.99 -2.51 5.24
C GLY A 56 7.82 -3.13 4.47
N TYR A 57 7.64 -2.68 3.23
CA TYR A 57 6.54 -3.15 2.36
C TYR A 57 6.99 -3.32 0.91
N TRP A 58 6.22 -4.12 0.18
CA TRP A 58 6.37 -4.28 -1.26
C TRP A 58 5.39 -3.39 -2.01
N ALA A 59 5.91 -2.49 -2.85
CA ALA A 59 5.11 -1.68 -3.75
C ALA A 59 4.83 -2.45 -5.05
N ILE A 60 3.56 -2.80 -5.27
CA ILE A 60 3.08 -3.40 -6.50
C ILE A 60 2.48 -2.29 -7.37
N THR A 61 3.15 -1.96 -8.49
CA THR A 61 2.81 -0.75 -9.25
C THR A 61 2.09 -1.00 -10.57
N ARG A 62 2.07 -2.25 -11.04
CA ARG A 62 1.34 -2.64 -12.25
C ARG A 62 -0.09 -3.04 -11.90
N HIS A 63 -1.04 -2.56 -12.70
CA HIS A 63 -2.45 -2.86 -12.52
C HIS A 63 -2.75 -4.37 -12.50
N ALA A 64 -2.13 -5.16 -13.38
CA ALA A 64 -2.35 -6.60 -13.44
C ALA A 64 -1.97 -7.31 -12.12
N ASP A 65 -0.81 -6.95 -11.56
CA ASP A 65 -0.29 -7.55 -10.33
C ASP A 65 -1.12 -7.12 -9.10
N VAL A 66 -1.62 -5.88 -9.09
CA VAL A 66 -2.57 -5.41 -8.06
C VAL A 66 -3.87 -6.21 -8.11
N ILE A 67 -4.41 -6.43 -9.31
CA ILE A 67 -5.63 -7.23 -9.49
C ILE A 67 -5.40 -8.68 -9.06
N GLU A 68 -4.26 -9.27 -9.40
CA GLU A 68 -3.91 -10.62 -8.97
C GLU A 68 -3.86 -10.72 -7.44
N ALA A 69 -3.10 -9.84 -6.77
CA ALA A 69 -3.04 -9.82 -5.31
C ALA A 69 -4.43 -9.65 -4.67
N SER A 70 -5.26 -8.77 -5.24
CA SER A 70 -6.63 -8.53 -4.75
C SER A 70 -7.58 -9.71 -4.90
N ARG A 71 -7.27 -10.66 -5.80
CA ARG A 71 -8.11 -11.85 -6.06
C ARG A 71 -7.74 -13.05 -5.19
N HIS A 72 -6.61 -12.99 -4.49
CA HIS A 72 -6.05 -14.07 -3.69
C HIS A 72 -5.95 -13.70 -2.20
N PRO A 73 -7.08 -13.46 -1.51
CA PRO A 73 -7.09 -13.13 -0.09
C PRO A 73 -6.51 -14.23 0.80
N GLU A 74 -6.43 -15.47 0.31
CA GLU A 74 -5.75 -16.59 0.98
C GLU A 74 -4.23 -16.42 1.05
N TRP A 75 -3.66 -15.55 0.20
CA TRP A 75 -2.24 -15.19 0.20
C TRP A 75 -2.01 -13.77 0.73
N PHE A 76 -2.94 -12.85 0.48
CA PHE A 76 -2.87 -11.45 0.85
C PHE A 76 -3.95 -11.09 1.88
N CYS A 77 -3.61 -11.31 3.14
CA CYS A 77 -4.46 -11.07 4.31
C CYS A 77 -4.80 -9.57 4.49
N SER A 78 -6.08 -9.26 4.72
CA SER A 78 -6.52 -7.92 5.14
C SER A 78 -6.83 -7.83 6.64
N GLY A 79 -7.06 -8.97 7.30
CA GLY A 79 -7.42 -9.05 8.71
C GLY A 79 -6.33 -8.56 9.68
N GLU A 80 -5.07 -8.62 9.28
CA GLU A 80 -3.94 -8.13 10.08
C GLU A 80 -3.60 -6.65 9.83
N GLY A 81 -4.23 -6.02 8.84
CA GLY A 81 -4.00 -4.61 8.53
C GLY A 81 -4.17 -4.30 7.06
N THR A 82 -4.52 -3.05 6.76
CA THR A 82 -4.69 -2.53 5.39
C THR A 82 -3.91 -1.24 5.14
N ASN A 83 -3.16 -0.78 6.14
CA ASN A 83 -2.26 0.37 6.05
C ASN A 83 -0.81 -0.12 6.06
N ILE A 84 0.11 0.72 5.59
CA ILE A 84 1.55 0.40 5.61
C ILE A 84 2.06 0.24 7.06
N PRO A 85 1.86 1.20 7.98
CA PRO A 85 2.32 1.02 9.36
C PRO A 85 1.46 0.00 10.10
N ASP A 86 2.12 -0.90 10.82
CA ASP A 86 1.45 -1.84 11.72
C ASP A 86 0.78 -1.09 12.88
N LEU A 87 -0.56 -1.06 12.86
CA LEU A 87 -1.31 -0.53 13.99
C LEU A 87 -1.33 -1.54 15.15
N PRO A 88 -1.18 -1.07 16.40
CA PRO A 88 -1.36 -1.94 17.56
C PRO A 88 -2.72 -2.67 17.53
N PRO A 89 -2.81 -3.93 18.03
CA PRO A 89 -4.02 -4.75 17.96
C PRO A 89 -5.30 -4.05 18.44
N GLU A 90 -5.22 -3.27 19.52
CA GLU A 90 -6.33 -2.51 20.08
C GLU A 90 -6.89 -1.45 19.11
N PHE A 91 -6.04 -0.86 18.27
CA PHE A 91 -6.45 0.07 17.23
C PHE A 91 -6.98 -0.65 16.00
N ARG A 92 -6.43 -1.83 15.66
CA ARG A 92 -6.93 -2.66 14.56
C ARG A 92 -8.36 -3.12 14.82
N GLU A 93 -8.70 -3.52 16.03
CA GLU A 93 -10.06 -3.91 16.39
C GLU A 93 -11.04 -2.72 16.41
N PHE A 94 -10.57 -1.54 16.82
CA PHE A 94 -11.40 -0.34 16.93
C PHE A 94 -11.67 0.36 15.58
N PHE A 95 -10.65 0.46 14.72
CA PHE A 95 -10.75 1.08 13.39
C PHE A 95 -11.05 0.06 12.27
N GLY A 96 -10.91 -1.24 12.55
CA GLY A 96 -11.18 -2.32 11.62
C GLY A 96 -12.66 -2.48 11.35
N SER A 97 -13.13 -1.83 10.29
CA SER A 97 -14.42 -2.14 9.68
C SER A 97 -14.31 -3.42 8.83
N MET A 98 -15.32 -3.71 8.00
CA MET A 98 -15.30 -4.82 7.04
C MET A 98 -14.05 -4.82 6.13
N ILE A 99 -13.38 -3.68 5.94
CA ILE A 99 -12.16 -3.57 5.12
C ILE A 99 -10.94 -4.29 5.72
N SER A 100 -10.82 -4.38 7.05
CA SER A 100 -9.68 -5.01 7.73
C SER A 100 -10.07 -6.38 8.27
N MET A 101 -10.65 -7.21 7.42
CA MET A 101 -11.24 -8.48 7.83
C MET A 101 -11.15 -9.49 6.70
N ASP A 102 -10.80 -10.73 7.05
CA ASP A 102 -10.81 -11.85 6.11
C ASP A 102 -12.04 -12.75 6.29
N ASP A 103 -12.15 -13.71 5.38
CA ASP A 103 -13.18 -14.73 5.41
C ASP A 103 -13.04 -15.68 6.62
N PRO A 104 -14.15 -16.25 7.11
CA PRO A 104 -15.53 -16.15 6.59
C PRO A 104 -16.31 -14.93 7.08
N ARG A 105 -15.74 -14.14 8.00
CA ARG A 105 -16.44 -13.03 8.66
C ARG A 105 -16.71 -11.89 7.66
N HIS A 106 -15.74 -11.59 6.79
CA HIS A 106 -15.89 -10.61 5.72
C HIS A 106 -17.05 -10.97 4.77
N ALA A 107 -17.04 -12.17 4.17
CA ALA A 107 -18.12 -12.61 3.28
C ALA A 107 -19.52 -12.54 3.93
N ARG A 108 -19.63 -12.87 5.22
CA ARG A 108 -20.90 -12.79 5.95
C ARG A 108 -21.41 -11.36 6.07
N LEU A 109 -20.56 -10.41 6.44
CA LEU A 109 -20.95 -9.00 6.57
C LEU A 109 -21.24 -8.37 5.21
N ARG A 110 -20.43 -8.68 4.19
CA ARG A 110 -20.61 -8.13 2.84
C ARG A 110 -21.96 -8.51 2.23
N LYS A 111 -22.44 -9.74 2.49
CA LYS A 111 -23.78 -10.20 2.06
C LYS A 111 -24.93 -9.39 2.68
N VAL A 112 -24.76 -8.88 3.90
CA VAL A 112 -25.81 -8.09 4.58
C VAL A 112 -25.96 -6.72 3.95
N VAL A 113 -24.86 -6.08 3.56
CA VAL A 113 -24.86 -4.71 3.01
C VAL A 113 -25.02 -4.63 1.50
N SER A 114 -24.83 -5.75 0.77
CA SER A 114 -24.95 -5.81 -0.69
C SER A 114 -26.31 -6.34 -1.17
N ALA A 115 -27.25 -6.56 -0.26
CA ALA A 115 -28.59 -7.07 -0.53
C ALA A 115 -29.60 -5.96 -0.85
#